data_AF-A0AAT9HBT8-F1
#
_entry.id   AF-A0AAT9HBT8-F1
#
_cell.length_a   1.000
_cell.length_b   1.000
_cell.length_c   1.000
_cell.angle_alpha   90.00
_cell.angle_beta   90.00
_cell.angle_gamma   90.00
#
_symmetry.space_group_name_H-M   'P 1'
#
loop_
_entity.id
_entity.type
_entity.pdbx_description
1 polymer ?
#
loop_
_entity_poly.entity_id
_entity_poly.type
_entity_poly.pdbx_seq_one_letter_code
_entity_poly.pdbx_strand_id
1 'polypeptide(L)'
;MGMEAAPRGGVVRRGEAAGRVLPARDLLLLTRIGDVRRLDFIRAFDQLVEETAADRDAGRLLPKAVRQYCAIMAHHLAEEDRFEPAVAGRLRTMSAAALRRLPQDLLTEVLETMDMDRADRLRRLRRRAGAGKGAA
;
A
#
# COMPACT_ATOMS: atom_id res chain seq x y z
N MET A 1 15.27 83.26 -23.65
CA MET A 1 15.31 83.38 -22.18
C MET A 1 14.13 82.61 -21.62
N GLY A 2 14.37 81.41 -21.06
CA GLY A 2 13.39 80.53 -20.38
C GLY A 2 12.29 79.97 -21.30
N MET A 3 11.82 78.73 -21.22
CA MET A 3 11.87 77.76 -20.14
C MET A 3 11.63 76.37 -20.74
N GLU A 4 12.49 75.43 -20.36
CA GLU A 4 12.42 74.01 -20.62
C GLU A 4 11.29 73.38 -19.78
N ALA A 5 10.58 72.37 -20.32
CA ALA A 5 9.83 71.42 -19.50
C ALA A 5 9.62 70.10 -20.26
N ALA A 6 10.62 69.23 -20.19
CA ALA A 6 10.46 67.80 -20.43
C ALA A 6 9.76 67.14 -19.22
N PRO A 7 8.97 66.06 -19.43
CA PRO A 7 8.31 65.38 -18.32
C PRO A 7 9.29 64.48 -17.56
N ARG A 8 9.61 64.83 -16.31
CA ARG A 8 10.25 63.94 -15.33
C ARG A 8 9.25 63.59 -14.23
N GLY A 9 8.47 62.55 -14.48
CA GLY A 9 7.71 61.83 -13.45
C GLY A 9 8.43 60.54 -13.10
N GLY A 10 9.20 60.56 -12.02
CA GLY A 10 9.73 59.35 -11.40
C GLY A 10 8.81 58.89 -10.28
N VAL A 11 8.45 57.61 -10.23
CA VAL A 11 8.21 56.89 -8.99
C VAL A 11 8.70 55.45 -9.16
N VAL A 12 9.91 55.21 -8.68
CA VAL A 12 10.38 53.88 -8.25
C VAL A 12 9.62 53.54 -6.98
N ARG A 13 8.87 52.42 -6.93
CA ARG A 13 8.49 51.51 -5.80
C ARG A 13 7.55 50.45 -6.40
N ARG A 14 7.55 49.14 -6.15
CA ARG A 14 8.09 48.16 -5.18
C ARG A 14 8.11 46.86 -6.02
N GLY A 15 9.13 46.01 -5.97
CA GLY A 15 9.21 45.02 -4.90
C GLY A 15 8.05 44.01 -4.94
N GLU A 16 7.84 43.31 -6.06
CA GLU A 16 7.06 42.07 -6.05
C GLU A 16 8.03 40.90 -5.93
N ALA A 17 8.44 40.64 -4.68
CA ALA A 17 8.99 39.35 -4.33
C ALA A 17 7.90 38.33 -4.66
N ALA A 18 8.17 37.49 -5.65
CA ALA A 18 7.38 36.33 -5.98
C ALA A 18 7.24 35.48 -4.72
N GLY A 19 6.18 35.76 -3.95
CA GLY A 19 5.65 34.90 -2.93
C GLY A 19 5.12 33.67 -3.64
N ARG A 20 6.03 32.76 -3.99
CA ARG A 20 5.68 31.40 -4.34
C ARG A 20 5.09 30.80 -3.07
N VAL A 21 3.78 31.01 -2.92
CA VAL A 21 2.92 30.26 -2.02
C VAL A 21 3.15 28.81 -2.38
N LEU A 22 4.01 28.13 -1.64
CA LEU A 22 4.13 26.69 -1.72
C LEU A 22 2.74 26.16 -1.36
N PRO A 23 2.03 25.49 -2.29
CA PRO A 23 0.70 24.97 -1.97
C PRO A 23 0.85 24.01 -0.80
N ALA A 24 -0.15 23.96 0.07
CA ALA A 24 -0.25 23.07 1.24
C ALA A 24 -0.33 21.56 0.88
N ARG A 25 0.33 21.14 -0.20
CA ARG A 25 0.45 19.77 -0.70
C ARG A 25 1.73 19.07 -0.22
N ASP A 26 2.69 19.81 0.35
CA ASP A 26 3.95 19.24 0.80
C ASP A 26 3.96 18.81 2.28
N LEU A 27 2.89 19.12 3.05
CA LEU A 27 2.66 18.49 4.36
C LEU A 27 2.23 17.01 4.24
N LEU A 28 1.98 16.53 3.02
CA LEU A 28 1.55 15.16 2.69
C LEU A 28 2.73 14.20 2.37
N LEU A 29 3.96 14.56 2.72
CA LEU A 29 5.12 13.66 2.57
C LEU A 29 5.13 12.55 3.64
N LEU A 30 4.48 12.74 4.80
CA LEU A 30 4.42 11.73 5.86
C LEU A 30 3.38 10.63 5.64
N THR A 31 2.27 10.88 4.93
CA THR A 31 1.24 9.84 4.69
C THR A 31 1.69 8.83 3.64
N ARG A 32 2.38 9.30 2.59
CA ARG A 32 2.86 8.44 1.49
C ARG A 32 3.90 7.41 1.96
N ILE A 33 4.86 7.84 2.79
CA ILE A 33 5.84 6.91 3.39
C ILE A 33 5.13 5.98 4.39
N GLY A 34 4.14 6.48 5.14
CA GLY A 34 3.35 5.70 6.08
C GLY A 34 2.59 4.55 5.41
N ASP A 35 1.85 4.82 4.34
CA ASP A 35 1.01 3.83 3.67
C ASP A 35 1.82 2.71 2.99
N VAL A 36 2.99 3.03 2.42
CA VAL A 36 3.88 1.98 1.87
C VAL A 36 4.45 1.12 2.97
N ARG A 37 4.87 1.70 4.11
CA ARG A 37 5.34 0.95 5.28
C ARG A 37 4.26 0.08 5.89
N ARG A 38 2.99 0.47 5.79
CA ARG A 38 1.86 -0.40 6.20
C ARG A 38 1.78 -1.68 5.37
N LEU A 39 2.46 -1.80 4.23
CA LEU A 39 2.56 -3.06 3.46
C LEU A 39 3.72 -3.96 3.90
N ASP A 40 4.60 -3.50 4.80
CA ASP A 40 5.75 -4.30 5.27
C ASP A 40 5.34 -5.57 6.02
N PHE A 41 4.07 -5.66 6.48
CA PHE A 41 3.53 -6.89 7.05
C PHE A 41 3.65 -8.07 6.09
N ILE A 42 3.52 -7.85 4.77
CA ILE A 42 3.61 -8.93 3.78
C ILE A 42 5.00 -9.56 3.83
N ARG A 43 6.04 -8.72 3.83
CA ARG A 43 7.43 -9.20 3.93
C ARG A 43 7.67 -9.88 5.29
N ALA A 44 7.21 -9.28 6.37
CA ALA A 44 7.38 -9.84 7.72
C ALA A 44 6.70 -11.21 7.87
N PHE A 45 5.50 -11.37 7.32
CA PHE A 45 4.77 -12.64 7.39
C PHE A 45 5.29 -13.67 6.38
N ASP A 46 5.81 -13.25 5.23
CA ASP A 46 6.51 -14.16 4.32
C ASP A 46 7.72 -14.78 5.05
N GLN A 47 8.53 -13.96 5.71
CA GLN A 47 9.66 -14.42 6.51
C GLN A 47 9.22 -15.31 7.67
N LEU A 48 8.18 -14.91 8.41
CA LEU A 48 7.65 -15.72 9.52
C LEU A 48 7.18 -17.10 9.04
N VAL A 49 6.51 -17.19 7.89
CA VAL A 49 6.06 -18.47 7.32
C VAL A 49 7.25 -19.31 6.86
N GLU A 50 8.25 -18.70 6.23
CA GLU A 50 9.48 -19.38 5.80
C GLU A 50 10.25 -19.96 6.99
N GLU A 51 10.49 -19.16 8.03
CA GLU A 51 11.14 -19.59 9.27
C GLU A 51 10.33 -20.68 9.98
N THR A 52 9.01 -20.53 10.06
CA THR A 52 8.13 -21.53 10.67
C THR A 52 8.15 -22.86 9.89
N ALA A 53 8.26 -22.82 8.57
CA ALA A 53 8.33 -24.01 7.74
C ALA A 53 9.66 -24.77 7.90
N ALA A 54 10.73 -24.08 8.31
CA ALA A 54 12.03 -24.67 8.61
C ALA A 54 12.14 -25.23 10.05
N ASP A 55 11.17 -24.93 10.91
CA ASP A 55 11.17 -25.37 12.31
C ASP A 55 10.87 -26.87 12.44
N ARG A 56 11.46 -27.53 13.45
CA ARG A 56 11.23 -28.94 13.76
C ARG A 56 9.77 -29.27 14.08
N ASP A 57 9.01 -28.28 14.56
CA ASP A 57 7.59 -28.36 14.90
C ASP A 57 6.69 -27.75 13.81
N ALA A 58 7.20 -27.56 12.58
CA ALA A 58 6.48 -26.91 11.47
C ALA A 58 5.06 -27.45 11.28
N GLY A 59 4.85 -28.76 11.37
CA GLY A 59 3.52 -29.37 11.22
C GLY A 59 2.47 -28.84 12.22
N ARG A 60 2.90 -28.40 13.41
CA ARG A 60 2.03 -27.84 14.45
C ARG A 60 1.95 -26.31 14.40
N LEU A 61 3.03 -25.65 13.96
CA LEU A 61 3.16 -24.19 14.01
C LEU A 61 2.68 -23.51 12.73
N LEU A 62 2.97 -24.10 11.57
CA LEU A 62 2.68 -23.52 10.27
C LEU A 62 1.18 -23.23 10.06
N PRO A 63 0.23 -24.09 10.48
CA PRO A 63 -1.19 -23.78 10.40
C PRO A 63 -1.59 -22.48 11.12
N LYS A 64 -0.99 -22.22 12.27
CA LYS A 64 -1.25 -21.00 13.05
C LYS A 64 -0.67 -19.77 12.35
N ALA A 65 0.56 -19.89 11.84
CA ALA A 65 1.22 -18.84 11.07
C ALA A 65 0.41 -18.45 9.83
N VAL A 66 -0.03 -19.44 9.04
CA VAL A 66 -0.84 -19.22 7.84
C VAL A 66 -2.19 -18.59 8.18
N ARG A 67 -2.89 -19.09 9.21
CA ARG A 67 -4.15 -18.47 9.67
C ARG A 67 -3.95 -17.01 10.05
N GLN A 68 -2.89 -16.70 10.81
CA GLN A 68 -2.61 -15.34 11.23
C GLN A 68 -2.30 -14.43 10.04
N TYR A 69 -1.51 -14.91 9.09
CA TYR A 69 -1.20 -14.15 7.88
C TYR A 69 -2.46 -13.86 7.06
N CYS A 70 -3.32 -14.86 6.84
CA CYS A 70 -4.60 -14.69 6.15
C CYS A 70 -5.50 -13.68 6.88
N ALA A 71 -5.57 -13.72 8.21
CA ALA A 71 -6.38 -12.78 9.00
C ALA A 71 -5.89 -11.34 8.85
N ILE A 72 -4.59 -11.10 9.00
CA ILE A 72 -3.98 -9.78 8.85
C ILE A 72 -4.13 -9.26 7.42
N MET A 73 -3.92 -10.12 6.42
CA MET A 73 -4.09 -9.76 5.01
C MET A 73 -5.54 -9.37 4.70
N ALA A 74 -6.52 -10.16 5.17
CA ALA A 74 -7.93 -9.86 4.99
C ALA A 74 -8.32 -8.52 5.65
N HIS A 75 -7.77 -8.21 6.82
CA HIS A 75 -7.99 -6.94 7.50
C HIS A 75 -7.47 -5.75 6.67
N HIS A 76 -6.23 -5.81 6.17
CA HIS A 76 -5.68 -4.74 5.32
C HIS A 76 -6.47 -4.57 4.02
N LEU A 77 -6.91 -5.66 3.40
CA LEU A 77 -7.74 -5.61 2.20
C LEU A 77 -9.16 -5.10 2.49
N ALA A 78 -9.68 -5.23 3.71
CA ALA A 78 -10.96 -4.65 4.11
C ALA A 78 -10.88 -3.14 4.27
N GLU A 79 -9.71 -2.62 4.64
CA GLU A 79 -9.43 -1.20 4.77
C GLU A 79 -8.77 -0.59 3.51
N GLU A 80 -8.81 -1.30 2.37
CA GLU A 80 -8.04 -0.92 1.17
C GLU A 80 -8.40 0.48 0.62
N ASP A 81 -9.65 0.92 0.82
CA ASP A 81 -10.15 2.24 0.38
C ASP A 81 -9.55 3.41 1.19
N ARG A 82 -8.88 3.12 2.32
CA ARG A 82 -8.15 4.11 3.11
C ARG A 82 -6.75 4.38 2.58
N PHE A 83 -6.25 3.56 1.66
CA PHE A 83 -4.94 3.74 1.06
C PHE A 83 -5.04 4.57 -0.21
N GLU A 84 -3.97 5.28 -0.53
CA GLU A 84 -3.79 5.87 -1.87
C GLU A 84 -3.98 4.80 -2.96
N PRO A 85 -4.61 5.12 -4.11
CA PRO A 85 -4.95 4.13 -5.14
C PRO A 85 -3.75 3.28 -5.61
N ALA A 86 -2.57 3.89 -5.72
CA ALA A 86 -1.34 3.19 -6.07
C ALA A 86 -0.91 2.17 -4.99
N VAL A 87 -1.07 2.51 -3.71
CA VAL A 87 -0.75 1.63 -2.59
C VAL A 87 -1.78 0.51 -2.47
N ALA A 88 -3.08 0.80 -2.64
CA ALA A 88 -4.12 -0.22 -2.68
C ALA A 88 -3.90 -1.23 -3.83
N GLY A 89 -3.49 -0.76 -5.02
CA GLY A 89 -3.10 -1.64 -6.12
C GLY A 89 -1.91 -2.55 -5.76
N ARG A 90 -0.91 -2.00 -5.08
CA ARG A 90 0.24 -2.76 -4.59
C ARG A 90 -0.14 -3.79 -3.52
N LEU A 91 -0.99 -3.41 -2.56
CA LEU A 91 -1.52 -4.31 -1.53
C LEU A 91 -2.18 -5.53 -2.17
N ARG A 92 -3.07 -5.33 -3.14
CA ARG A 92 -3.76 -6.43 -3.85
C ARG A 92 -2.77 -7.33 -4.58
N THR A 93 -1.83 -6.74 -5.31
CA THR A 93 -0.84 -7.48 -6.11
C THR A 93 0.07 -8.33 -5.22
N MET A 94 0.62 -7.73 -4.17
CA MET A 94 1.51 -8.41 -3.22
C MET A 94 0.76 -9.48 -2.41
N SER A 95 -0.45 -9.17 -1.93
CA SER A 95 -1.30 -10.13 -1.21
C SER A 95 -1.64 -11.34 -2.09
N ALA A 96 -2.00 -11.10 -3.35
CA ALA A 96 -2.28 -12.20 -4.27
C ALA A 96 -1.04 -13.06 -4.56
N ALA A 97 0.14 -12.46 -4.61
CA ALA A 97 1.40 -13.18 -4.75
C ALA A 97 1.71 -14.02 -3.50
N ALA A 98 1.51 -13.46 -2.32
CA ALA A 98 1.68 -14.17 -1.04
C ALA A 98 0.75 -15.40 -0.95
N LEU A 99 -0.54 -15.25 -1.27
CA LEU A 99 -1.50 -16.35 -1.27
C LEU A 99 -1.10 -17.52 -2.18
N ARG A 100 -0.36 -17.26 -3.28
CA ARG A 100 0.15 -18.32 -4.17
C ARG A 100 1.41 -19.01 -3.64
N ARG A 101 2.19 -18.34 -2.79
CA ARG A 101 3.41 -18.92 -2.19
C ARG A 101 3.10 -19.79 -0.98
N LEU A 102 1.99 -19.53 -0.28
CA LEU A 102 1.57 -20.33 0.86
C LEU A 102 1.36 -21.82 0.47
N PRO A 103 1.56 -22.78 1.38
CA PRO A 103 1.19 -24.16 1.15
C PRO A 103 -0.31 -24.26 0.84
N GLN A 104 -0.67 -24.75 -0.35
CA GLN A 104 -2.03 -24.60 -0.87
C GLN A 104 -3.07 -25.46 -0.13
N ASP A 105 -2.69 -26.64 0.36
CA ASP A 105 -3.57 -27.51 1.15
C ASP A 105 -3.94 -26.83 2.46
N LEU A 106 -2.93 -26.32 3.17
CA LEU A 106 -3.11 -25.60 4.42
C LEU A 106 -3.88 -24.29 4.24
N LEU A 107 -3.58 -23.54 3.18
CA LEU A 107 -4.35 -22.34 2.84
C LEU A 107 -5.83 -22.68 2.61
N THR A 108 -6.14 -23.80 1.98
CA THR A 108 -7.51 -24.24 1.73
C THR A 108 -8.24 -24.54 3.04
N GLU A 109 -7.64 -25.34 3.93
CA GLU A 109 -8.18 -25.65 5.26
C GLU A 109 -8.39 -24.37 6.12
N VAL A 110 -7.42 -23.46 6.08
CA VAL A 110 -7.52 -22.17 6.79
C VAL A 110 -8.69 -21.36 6.26
N LEU A 111 -8.89 -21.27 4.94
CA LEU A 111 -10.00 -20.51 4.36
C LEU A 111 -11.37 -21.15 4.64
N GLU A 112 -11.45 -22.47 4.80
CA GLU A 112 -12.69 -23.18 5.17
C GLU A 112 -13.12 -22.89 6.62
N THR A 113 -12.15 -22.64 7.50
CA THR A 113 -12.34 -22.47 8.94
C THR A 113 -12.24 -21.01 9.40
N MET A 114 -12.12 -20.07 8.45
CA MET A 114 -12.16 -18.63 8.70
C MET A 114 -13.59 -18.12 8.55
N ASP A 115 -13.83 -16.94 9.14
CA ASP A 115 -15.04 -16.16 8.88
C ASP A 115 -15.28 -15.97 7.36
N MET A 116 -16.55 -16.10 6.95
CA MET A 116 -16.95 -16.18 5.55
C MET A 116 -16.51 -14.95 4.75
N ASP A 117 -16.68 -13.74 5.29
CA ASP A 117 -16.36 -12.50 4.58
C ASP A 117 -14.86 -12.39 4.29
N ARG A 118 -14.05 -12.77 5.28
CA ARG A 118 -12.58 -12.80 5.15
C ARG A 118 -12.16 -13.86 4.13
N ALA A 119 -12.69 -15.07 4.25
CA ALA A 119 -12.35 -16.17 3.37
C ALA A 119 -12.70 -15.85 1.91
N ASP A 120 -13.88 -15.29 1.67
CA ASP A 120 -14.35 -14.93 0.34
C ASP A 120 -13.53 -13.82 -0.32
N ARG A 121 -13.10 -12.83 0.46
CA ARG A 121 -12.20 -11.77 -0.01
C ARG A 121 -10.89 -12.37 -0.52
N LEU A 122 -10.26 -13.26 0.26
CA LEU A 122 -9.01 -13.92 -0.11
C LEU A 122 -9.20 -14.89 -1.30
N ARG A 123 -10.29 -15.66 -1.33
CA ARG A 123 -10.61 -16.54 -2.47
C ARG A 123 -10.77 -15.76 -3.77
N ARG A 124 -11.51 -14.64 -3.75
CA ARG A 124 -11.68 -13.76 -4.93
C ARG A 124 -10.34 -13.21 -5.41
N LEU A 125 -9.50 -12.76 -4.48
CA LEU A 125 -8.18 -12.24 -4.80
C LEU A 125 -7.27 -13.33 -5.42
N ARG A 126 -7.24 -14.53 -4.82
CA ARG A 126 -6.47 -15.69 -5.32
C ARG A 126 -6.86 -16.05 -6.75
N ARG A 127 -8.17 -16.09 -7.06
CA ARG A 127 -8.68 -16.42 -8.41
C ARG A 127 -8.28 -15.39 -9.46
N ARG A 128 -8.45 -14.09 -9.16
CA ARG A 128 -8.14 -13.00 -10.11
C ARG A 128 -6.67 -13.00 -10.54
N ALA A 129 -5.76 -13.34 -9.62
CA ALA A 129 -4.35 -13.39 -9.94
C ALA A 129 -3.92 -14.63 -10.74
N GLY A 130 -4.71 -15.72 -10.70
CA GLY A 130 -4.52 -16.87 -11.59
C GLY A 130 -4.98 -16.58 -13.02
N ALA A 131 -6.08 -15.84 -13.18
CA ALA A 131 -6.63 -15.50 -14.50
C ALA A 131 -5.73 -14.58 -15.34
N GLY A 132 -4.96 -13.69 -14.70
CA GLY A 132 -4.04 -12.79 -15.40
C GLY A 132 -2.78 -13.46 -15.99
N LYS A 133 -2.49 -14.72 -15.65
CA LYS A 133 -1.33 -15.46 -16.17
C LYS A 133 -1.64 -16.29 -17.43
N GLY A 134 -2.90 -16.40 -17.83
CA GLY A 134 -3.33 -17.16 -19.02
C GLY A 134 -3.51 -16.34 -20.30
N ALA A 135 -3.17 -15.05 -20.26
CA ALA A 135 -3.30 -14.12 -21.38
C ALA A 135 -1.95 -13.44 -21.69
N ALA A 136 -0.90 -14.25 -21.87
CA ALA A 136 0.41 -13.83 -22.36
C ALA A 136 1.01 -14.96 -23.20
#